data_AF-A0A435DJM6-F1
#
_entry.id   AF-A0A435DJM6-F1
#
_cell.length_a   1.000
_cell.length_b   1.000
_cell.length_c   1.000
_cell.angle_alpha   90.00
_cell.angle_beta   90.00
_cell.angle_gamma   90.00
#
_symmetry.space_group_name_H-M   'P 1'
#
loop_
_entity.id
_entity.type
_entity.pdbx_description
1 polymer ?
#
loop_
_entity_poly.entity_id
_entity_poly.type
_entity_poly.pdbx_seq_one_letter_code
_entity_poly.pdbx_strand_id
1 'polypeptide(L)'
;MARTRTDAAITTRNARKQLKPRKKPYCRSLGPTVAIGYQRKPRGGVWQAIESLGGKRYRVEQVGIADDFLDANGVNILDYEQAKSAVLAKISSWHAELIASADGPSPTVRSAVESYIDLQSIRERAVA
;
A
#
# COMPACT_ATOMS: atom_id res chain seq x y z
N MET A 1 -29.41 -2.13 0.36
CA MET A 1 -28.74 -2.76 -0.79
C MET A 1 -27.26 -2.38 -0.79
N ALA A 2 -26.35 -3.36 -0.85
CA ALA A 2 -24.92 -3.09 -0.92
C ALA A 2 -24.59 -2.47 -2.30
N ARG A 3 -24.01 -1.27 -2.32
CA ARG A 3 -23.50 -0.68 -3.57
C ARG A 3 -22.31 -1.50 -4.03
N THR A 4 -22.50 -2.34 -5.04
CA THR A 4 -21.38 -3.00 -5.74
C THR A 4 -20.49 -1.91 -6.32
N ARG A 5 -19.25 -1.82 -5.84
CA ARG A 5 -18.28 -0.85 -6.34
C ARG A 5 -17.91 -1.24 -7.77
N THR A 6 -18.22 -0.40 -8.75
CA THR A 6 -17.85 -0.64 -10.15
C THR A 6 -16.36 -0.44 -10.33
N ASP A 7 -15.67 -1.48 -10.80
CA ASP A 7 -14.25 -1.42 -11.13
C ASP A 7 -14.01 -0.63 -12.42
N ALA A 8 -13.01 0.25 -12.39
CA ALA A 8 -12.63 1.00 -13.58
C ALA A 8 -11.86 0.14 -14.59
N ALA A 9 -12.09 0.40 -15.88
CA ALA A 9 -11.39 -0.24 -16.99
C ALA A 9 -9.96 0.33 -17.14
N ILE A 10 -9.04 -0.15 -16.31
CA ILE A 10 -7.64 0.34 -16.26
C ILE A 10 -6.60 -0.72 -16.66
N THR A 11 -7.03 -1.94 -16.94
CA THR A 11 -6.13 -3.09 -17.12
C THR A 11 -5.32 -3.04 -18.41
N THR A 12 -5.88 -2.51 -19.49
CA THR A 12 -5.21 -2.43 -20.80
C THR A 12 -4.90 -0.99 -21.18
N ARG A 13 -3.82 -0.79 -21.97
CA ARG A 13 -3.46 0.54 -22.52
C ARG A 13 -4.64 1.19 -23.25
N ASN A 14 -5.36 0.42 -24.07
CA ASN A 14 -6.53 0.90 -24.80
C ASN A 14 -7.67 1.34 -23.89
N ALA A 15 -7.97 0.59 -22.83
CA ALA A 15 -9.01 0.98 -21.88
C ALA A 15 -8.63 2.28 -21.15
N ARG A 16 -7.37 2.41 -20.73
CA ARG A 16 -6.86 3.63 -20.07
C ARG A 16 -6.87 4.85 -20.99
N LYS A 17 -6.60 4.67 -22.28
CA LYS A 17 -6.64 5.74 -23.29
C LYS A 17 -8.02 6.40 -23.39
N GLN A 18 -9.10 5.65 -23.20
CA GLN A 18 -10.49 6.14 -23.25
C GLN A 18 -10.91 6.91 -22.00
N LEU A 19 -10.13 6.86 -20.92
CA LEU A 19 -10.46 7.54 -19.68
C LEU A 19 -10.18 9.04 -19.78
N LYS A 20 -11.10 9.85 -19.25
CA LYS A 20 -10.96 11.31 -19.22
C LYS A 20 -9.92 11.71 -18.15
N PRO A 21 -8.98 12.61 -18.46
CA PRO A 21 -8.07 13.15 -17.45
C PRO A 21 -8.85 13.78 -16.29
N ARG A 22 -8.52 13.40 -15.05
CA ARG A 22 -9.16 13.95 -13.85
C ARG A 22 -8.23 13.84 -12.64
N LYS A 23 -8.46 14.67 -11.62
CA LYS A 23 -7.64 14.66 -10.38
C LYS A 23 -7.79 13.36 -9.58
N LYS A 24 -9.00 12.78 -9.53
CA LYS A 24 -9.27 11.54 -8.77
C LYS A 24 -8.85 10.30 -9.56
N PRO A 25 -8.13 9.33 -8.98
CA PRO A 25 -7.79 8.10 -9.68
C PRO A 25 -9.04 7.31 -10.09
N TYR A 26 -8.93 6.57 -11.19
CA TYR A 26 -9.83 5.48 -11.56
C TYR A 26 -9.40 4.24 -10.79
N CYS A 27 -10.27 3.73 -9.92
CA CYS A 27 -9.89 2.66 -9.00
C CYS A 27 -10.45 1.32 -9.45
N ARG A 28 -9.67 0.28 -9.21
CA ARG A 28 -10.09 -1.12 -9.29
C ARG A 28 -9.76 -1.83 -7.99
N SER A 29 -10.70 -2.62 -7.49
CA SER A 29 -10.53 -3.37 -6.24
C SER A 29 -9.48 -4.47 -6.37
N LEU A 30 -8.59 -4.59 -5.39
CA LEU A 30 -7.68 -5.74 -5.25
C LEU A 30 -8.00 -6.56 -3.99
N GLY A 31 -8.81 -6.03 -3.08
CA GLY A 31 -9.28 -6.70 -1.88
C GLY A 31 -10.33 -5.84 -1.15
N PRO A 32 -10.67 -6.17 0.11
CA PRO A 32 -11.67 -5.45 0.89
C PRO A 32 -11.30 -3.99 1.16
N THR A 33 -10.05 -3.74 1.54
CA THR A 33 -9.52 -2.41 1.89
C THR A 33 -8.55 -1.85 0.84
N VAL A 34 -8.07 -2.70 -0.07
CA VAL A 34 -7.01 -2.36 -1.03
C VAL A 34 -7.56 -2.17 -2.43
N ALA A 35 -7.07 -1.13 -3.11
CA ALA A 35 -7.35 -0.86 -4.51
C ALA A 35 -6.10 -0.36 -5.25
N ILE A 36 -6.06 -0.63 -6.55
CA ILE A 36 -5.14 0.01 -7.47
C ILE A 36 -5.82 1.22 -8.10
N GLY A 37 -5.16 2.36 -8.04
CA GLY A 37 -5.60 3.62 -8.65
C GLY A 37 -4.80 3.92 -9.91
N TYR A 38 -5.50 4.28 -10.99
CA TYR A 38 -4.89 4.88 -12.17
C TYR A 38 -5.34 6.35 -12.28
N GLN A 39 -4.41 7.29 -12.10
CA GLN A 39 -4.70 8.70 -12.31
C GLN A 39 -4.31 9.11 -13.72
N ARG A 40 -5.30 9.31 -14.59
CA ARG A 40 -5.11 9.84 -15.94
C ARG A 40 -4.68 11.30 -15.89
N LYS A 41 -3.45 11.59 -16.33
CA LYS A 41 -2.92 12.93 -16.61
C LYS A 41 -3.00 13.21 -18.12
N PRO A 42 -2.67 14.41 -18.63
CA PRO A 42 -2.71 14.69 -20.07
C PRO A 42 -1.79 13.77 -20.90
N ARG A 43 -0.55 13.55 -20.46
CA ARG A 43 0.49 12.77 -21.17
C ARG A 43 0.74 11.38 -20.57
N GLY A 44 -0.34 10.64 -20.31
CA GLY A 44 -0.32 9.31 -19.70
C GLY A 44 -0.88 9.34 -18.29
N GLY A 45 -0.73 8.26 -17.54
CA GLY A 45 -1.18 8.22 -16.15
C GLY A 45 -0.14 7.66 -15.20
N VAL A 46 -0.50 7.69 -13.93
CA VAL A 46 0.31 7.16 -12.84
C VAL A 46 -0.48 6.11 -12.08
N TRP A 47 0.22 5.12 -11.59
CA TRP A 47 -0.30 4.09 -10.71
C TRP A 47 -0.19 4.52 -9.25
N GLN A 48 -1.21 4.23 -8.48
CA GLN A 48 -1.31 4.57 -7.07
C GLN A 48 -1.76 3.35 -6.26
N ALA A 49 -1.11 3.12 -5.13
CA ALA A 49 -1.60 2.24 -4.07
C ALA A 49 -2.64 3.00 -3.26
N ILE A 50 -3.80 2.39 -3.05
CA ILE A 50 -4.90 2.96 -2.27
C ILE A 50 -5.32 1.95 -1.21
N GLU A 51 -5.22 2.35 0.05
CA GLU A 51 -5.73 1.60 1.19
C GLU A 51 -6.80 2.40 1.94
N SER A 52 -7.92 1.77 2.25
CA SER A 52 -8.97 2.31 3.11
C SER A 52 -8.66 2.02 4.57
N LEU A 53 -8.43 3.08 5.36
CA LEU A 53 -8.18 3.00 6.80
C LEU A 53 -9.48 3.03 7.64
N GLY A 54 -10.64 2.96 6.98
CA GLY A 54 -11.94 3.12 7.62
C GLY A 54 -12.32 4.60 7.82
N GLY A 55 -13.58 4.85 8.17
CA GLY A 55 -14.05 6.22 8.47
C GLY A 55 -13.87 7.23 7.32
N LYS A 56 -13.92 6.79 6.05
CA LYS A 56 -13.64 7.60 4.84
C LYS A 56 -12.20 8.12 4.74
N ARG A 57 -11.25 7.56 5.52
CA ARG A 57 -9.83 7.87 5.43
C ARG A 57 -9.16 6.90 4.46
N TYR A 58 -8.26 7.43 3.63
CA TYR A 58 -7.53 6.65 2.63
C TYR A 58 -6.04 7.01 2.70
N ARG A 59 -5.18 5.98 2.69
CA ARG A 59 -3.75 6.13 2.40
C ARG A 59 -3.58 5.98 0.90
N VAL A 60 -2.98 6.97 0.25
CA VAL A 60 -2.78 7.00 -1.20
C VAL A 60 -1.34 7.37 -1.49
N GLU A 61 -0.64 6.56 -2.27
CA GLU A 61 0.74 6.84 -2.67
C GLU A 61 0.98 6.40 -4.11
N GLN A 62 1.79 7.16 -4.84
CA GLN A 62 2.17 6.82 -6.19
C GLN A 62 3.21 5.69 -6.17
N VAL A 63 2.99 4.64 -6.97
CA VAL A 63 3.92 3.51 -7.10
C VAL A 63 4.73 3.53 -8.41
N GLY A 64 4.23 4.23 -9.45
CA GLY A 64 4.93 4.30 -10.72
C GLY A 64 4.16 5.06 -11.80
N ILE A 65 4.80 5.24 -12.95
CA ILE A 65 4.21 5.77 -14.18
C ILE A 65 3.60 4.59 -14.96
N ALA A 66 2.46 4.82 -15.63
CA ALA A 66 1.87 3.79 -16.47
C ALA A 66 2.58 3.67 -17.82
N ASP A 67 2.64 2.45 -18.35
CA ASP A 67 3.16 2.09 -19.67
C ASP A 67 2.27 2.59 -20.84
N ASP A 68 1.68 3.78 -20.74
CA ASP A 68 0.75 4.30 -21.75
C ASP A 68 1.45 4.73 -23.04
N PHE A 69 2.70 5.21 -22.92
CA PHE A 69 3.50 5.75 -24.02
C PHE A 69 4.91 5.15 -24.11
N LEU A 70 5.39 4.59 -23.02
CA LEU A 70 6.70 3.96 -22.92
C LEU A 70 6.49 2.52 -22.49
N ASP A 71 7.40 1.64 -22.89
CA ASP A 71 7.33 0.25 -22.47
C ASP A 71 7.70 0.09 -20.99
N ALA A 72 7.04 -0.88 -20.38
CA ALA A 72 7.22 -1.17 -18.98
C ALA A 72 8.64 -1.70 -18.74
N ASN A 73 9.34 -1.07 -17.80
CA ASN A 73 10.71 -1.45 -17.43
C ASN A 73 10.78 -2.12 -16.05
N GLY A 74 9.65 -2.27 -15.37
CA GLY A 74 9.55 -2.90 -14.05
C GLY A 74 10.12 -2.07 -12.90
N VAL A 75 10.63 -0.85 -13.15
CA VAL A 75 11.24 0.01 -12.13
C VAL A 75 10.39 1.25 -11.88
N ASN A 76 10.19 2.08 -12.91
CA ASN A 76 9.45 3.34 -12.80
C ASN A 76 8.30 3.46 -13.81
N ILE A 77 8.33 2.68 -14.89
CA ILE A 77 7.25 2.55 -15.87
C ILE A 77 6.72 1.14 -15.76
N LEU A 78 5.46 1.03 -15.39
CA LEU A 78 4.83 -0.23 -15.02
C LEU A 78 3.62 -0.49 -15.92
N ASP A 79 3.51 -1.73 -16.39
CA ASP A 79 2.23 -2.25 -16.88
C ASP A 79 1.25 -2.52 -15.72
N TYR A 80 0.04 -2.98 -16.04
CA TYR A 80 -0.98 -3.22 -15.02
C TYR A 80 -0.60 -4.33 -14.02
N GLU A 81 0.01 -5.43 -14.45
CA GLU A 81 0.34 -6.54 -13.55
C GLU A 81 1.56 -6.22 -12.68
N GLN A 82 2.55 -5.53 -13.25
CA GLN A 82 3.68 -4.97 -12.51
C GLN A 82 3.20 -3.93 -11.48
N ALA A 83 2.29 -3.03 -11.87
CA ALA A 83 1.71 -2.05 -10.97
C ALA A 83 0.89 -2.71 -9.86
N LYS A 84 0.11 -3.76 -10.16
CA LYS A 84 -0.63 -4.53 -9.16
C LYS A 84 0.31 -5.16 -8.14
N SER A 85 1.39 -5.78 -8.59
CA SER A 85 2.42 -6.35 -7.71
C SER A 85 3.09 -5.27 -6.85
N ALA A 86 3.44 -4.13 -7.45
CA ALA A 86 4.02 -2.99 -6.74
C ALA A 86 3.06 -2.39 -5.69
N VAL A 87 1.77 -2.31 -6.01
CA VAL A 87 0.73 -1.88 -5.05
C VAL A 87 0.66 -2.84 -3.87
N LEU A 88 0.59 -4.15 -4.12
CA LEU A 88 0.53 -5.15 -3.05
C LEU A 88 1.78 -5.10 -2.15
N ALA A 89 2.97 -5.02 -2.75
CA ALA A 89 4.21 -4.86 -2.00
C ALA A 89 4.21 -3.59 -1.14
N LYS A 90 3.68 -2.49 -1.67
CA LYS A 90 3.57 -1.22 -0.94
C LYS A 90 2.58 -1.29 0.23
N ILE A 91 1.46 -2.00 0.08
CA ILE A 91 0.55 -2.26 1.20
C ILE A 91 1.25 -3.10 2.28
N SER A 92 1.95 -4.15 1.88
CA SER A 92 2.70 -4.99 2.83
C SER A 92 3.75 -4.18 3.59
N SER A 93 4.44 -3.24 2.93
CA SER A 93 5.40 -2.38 3.62
C SER A 93 4.73 -1.45 4.64
N TRP A 94 3.56 -0.90 4.31
CA TRP A 94 2.78 -0.09 5.24
C TRP A 94 2.33 -0.88 6.47
N HIS A 95 1.93 -2.13 6.30
CA HIS A 95 1.57 -3.01 7.42
C HIS A 95 2.79 -3.38 8.26
N ALA A 96 3.93 -3.68 7.63
CA ALA A 96 5.17 -3.94 8.34
C ALA A 96 5.65 -2.73 9.14
N GLU A 97 5.56 -1.51 8.59
CA GLU A 97 5.85 -0.25 9.30
C GLU A 97 4.93 -0.06 10.52
N LEU A 98 3.63 -0.38 10.38
CA LEU A 98 2.67 -0.28 11.48
C LEU A 98 2.95 -1.29 12.59
N ILE A 99 3.27 -2.54 12.23
CA ILE A 99 3.65 -3.59 13.19
C ILE A 99 4.94 -3.19 13.90
N ALA A 100 5.98 -2.79 13.16
CA ALA A 100 7.24 -2.34 13.74
C ALA A 100 7.05 -1.11 14.65
N SER A 101 6.16 -0.19 14.29
CA SER A 101 5.83 0.96 15.15
C SER A 101 5.06 0.56 16.41
N ALA A 102 4.26 -0.50 16.34
CA ALA A 102 3.53 -1.06 17.47
C ALA A 102 4.44 -1.87 18.41
N ASP A 103 5.43 -2.58 17.85
CA ASP A 103 6.46 -3.32 18.59
C ASP A 103 7.48 -2.39 19.28
N GLY A 104 7.39 -1.07 19.04
CA GLY A 104 8.25 -0.06 19.63
C GLY A 104 9.58 0.12 18.90
N PRO A 105 10.41 1.09 19.33
CA PRO A 105 11.74 1.27 18.75
C PRO A 105 12.57 -0.01 18.90
N SER A 106 13.44 -0.29 17.92
CA SER A 106 14.36 -1.42 18.00
C SER A 106 15.07 -1.42 19.36
N PRO A 107 15.05 -2.56 20.09
CA PRO A 107 15.57 -2.59 21.44
C PRO A 107 17.03 -2.16 21.42
N THR A 108 17.35 -1.16 22.24
CA THR A 108 18.72 -0.80 22.55
C THR A 108 19.30 -1.84 23.52
N VAL A 109 20.62 -1.91 23.63
CA VAL A 109 21.27 -2.76 24.66
C VAL A 109 20.72 -2.42 26.05
N ARG A 110 20.46 -1.14 26.34
CA ARG A 110 19.86 -0.69 27.60
C ARG A 110 18.47 -1.27 27.82
N SER A 111 17.56 -1.09 26.86
CA SER A 111 16.18 -1.56 27.00
C SER A 111 16.10 -3.09 27.05
N ALA A 112 17.02 -3.80 26.39
CA ALA A 112 17.14 -5.25 26.48
C ALA A 112 17.58 -5.71 27.88
N VAL A 113 18.55 -5.02 28.49
CA VAL A 113 19.01 -5.30 29.87
C VAL A 113 17.90 -5.00 30.88
N GLU A 114 17.20 -3.87 30.75
CA GLU A 114 16.06 -3.52 31.61
C GLU A 114 14.95 -4.59 31.53
N SER A 115 14.58 -5.00 30.32
CA SER A 115 13.59 -6.07 30.12
C SER A 115 14.02 -7.40 30.74
N TYR A 116 15.32 -7.74 30.67
CA TYR A 116 15.85 -8.96 31.27
C TYR A 116 15.79 -8.92 32.80
N ILE A 117 16.15 -7.79 33.42
CA ILE A 117 16.10 -7.61 34.88
C ILE A 117 14.65 -7.76 35.37
N ASP A 118 13.69 -7.16 34.66
CA ASP A 118 12.27 -7.26 35.01
C ASP A 118 11.79 -8.72 34.96
N LEU A 119 12.11 -9.44 33.88
CA LEU A 119 11.78 -10.88 33.75
C LEU A 119 12.41 -11.72 34.86
N GLN A 120 13.67 -11.45 35.21
CA GLN A 120 14.36 -12.14 36.29
C GLN A 120 13.70 -11.86 37.65
N SER A 121 13.30 -10.62 37.92
CA SER A 121 12.62 -10.25 39.17
C SER A 121 11.24 -10.91 39.32
N ILE A 122 10.49 -11.04 38.20
CA ILE A 122 9.22 -11.77 38.16
C ILE A 122 9.46 -13.24 38.48
N ARG A 123 10.50 -13.84 37.88
CA ARG A 123 10.85 -15.24 38.13
C ARG A 123 11.24 -15.48 39.59
N GLU A 124 12.02 -14.59 40.18
CA GLU A 124 12.41 -14.69 41.59
C GLU A 124 11.21 -14.56 42.53
N ARG A 125 10.28 -13.64 42.24
CA ARG A 125 9.02 -13.50 43.01
C ARG A 125 8.06 -14.67 42.86
N ALA A 126 8.12 -15.40 41.74
CA ALA A 126 7.27 -16.58 41.51
C ALA A 126 7.79 -17.85 42.20
N VAL A 127 9.05 -17.84 42.65
CA VAL A 127 9.73 -18.97 43.31
C VAL A 127 9.78 -18.82 44.84
N ALA A 128 9.54 -17.60 45.35
CA ALA A 128 9.43 -17.30 46.78
C ALA A 128 7.98 -17.41 47.29
#